data_AF-A0A117KUV0-F1
#
_entry.id   AF-A0A117KUV0-F1
#
_cell.length_a   1.000
_cell.length_b   1.000
_cell.length_c   1.000
_cell.angle_alpha   90.00
_cell.angle_beta   90.00
_cell.angle_gamma   90.00
#
_symmetry.space_group_name_H-M   'P 1'
#
loop_
_entity.id
_entity.type
_entity.pdbx_description
1 polymer ?
#
loop_
_entity_poly.entity_id
_entity_poly.type
_entity_poly.pdbx_seq_one_letter_code
_entity_poly.pdbx_strand_id
1 'polypeptide(L)'
;MRLNKLISGLGLAFAIYFFLLNQERLFGEVFVVADEMQRAALLTLIVAYSALASVERLNPFRLVLVPFILIVSSDITFNSLLSHGYPQYFVVYQSVRGYIAIFSGSLAFSYIRFTDKPLYQSLISATSLGIAGLSSYYLFSYLSEVFGLPSLALPSLALFLILAVTALSTAFEGEVFQWIRSERTFLMLVLFILTFYTLAIKPQLSERPGIADFIEWSIVALTFIKISRDFRRSVEVDEREFIASHVPKERVFRDRLYSELEFGEKAFVEGGSKVPLTIALVRALSNVEAPKLAAILAPLISYEDEKLPALSFPWERRIIESRNRRRREKVVERIRAEVMREVKDFNR
;
A
#
# COMPACT_ATOMS: atom_id res chain seq x y z
N MET A 1 2.91 14.14 -28.21
CA MET A 1 1.90 15.14 -27.80
C MET A 1 0.53 14.65 -28.23
N ARG A 2 -0.44 14.54 -27.32
CA ARG A 2 -1.78 14.01 -27.63
C ARG A 2 -2.70 15.17 -28.05
N LEU A 3 -2.67 15.51 -29.34
CA LEU A 3 -3.35 16.68 -29.92
C LEU A 3 -4.86 16.72 -29.60
N ASN A 4 -5.51 15.55 -29.56
CA ASN A 4 -6.95 15.43 -29.27
C ASN A 4 -7.35 16.05 -27.93
N LYS A 5 -6.49 15.97 -26.90
CA LYS A 5 -6.78 16.55 -25.57
C LYS A 5 -6.74 18.08 -25.58
N LEU A 6 -5.84 18.65 -26.37
CA LEU A 6 -5.72 20.09 -26.54
C LEU A 6 -6.93 20.62 -27.32
N ILE A 7 -7.28 19.95 -28.43
CA ILE A 7 -8.44 20.31 -29.25
C ILE A 7 -9.73 20.22 -28.43
N SER A 8 -9.92 19.17 -27.64
CA SER A 8 -11.09 19.07 -26.75
C SER A 8 -11.12 20.18 -25.70
N GLY A 9 -9.95 20.59 -25.18
CA GLY A 9 -9.84 21.69 -24.23
C GLY A 9 -10.21 23.04 -24.82
N LEU A 10 -9.69 23.33 -26.01
CA LEU A 10 -10.02 24.54 -26.77
C LEU A 10 -11.50 24.56 -27.14
N GLY A 11 -12.07 23.41 -27.56
CA GLY A 11 -13.50 23.28 -27.82
C GLY A 11 -14.35 23.53 -26.57
N LEU A 12 -13.96 22.99 -25.41
CA LEU A 12 -14.64 23.24 -24.14
C LEU A 12 -14.56 24.72 -23.72
N ALA A 13 -13.37 25.32 -23.81
CA ALA A 13 -13.18 26.73 -23.50
C ALA A 13 -14.03 27.62 -24.43
N PHE A 14 -14.04 27.32 -25.73
CA PHE A 14 -14.89 28.01 -26.69
C PHE A 14 -16.37 27.85 -26.36
N ALA A 15 -16.84 26.64 -26.04
CA ALA A 15 -18.24 26.40 -25.67
C ALA A 15 -18.65 27.18 -24.41
N ILE A 16 -17.78 27.21 -23.38
CA ILE A 16 -18.02 27.98 -22.15
C ILE A 16 -18.04 29.48 -22.44
N TYR A 17 -17.08 29.99 -23.23
CA TYR A 17 -17.04 31.39 -23.62
C TYR A 17 -18.27 31.79 -24.43
N PHE A 18 -18.64 30.97 -25.42
CA PHE A 18 -19.82 31.18 -26.26
C PHE A 18 -21.09 31.20 -25.42
N PHE A 19 -21.23 30.25 -24.49
CA PHE A 19 -22.34 30.21 -23.54
C PHE A 19 -22.40 31.50 -22.73
N LEU A 20 -21.31 31.89 -22.04
CA LEU A 20 -21.26 33.09 -21.18
C LEU A 20 -21.59 34.39 -21.94
N LEU A 21 -21.29 34.47 -23.23
CA LEU A 21 -21.52 35.67 -24.04
C LEU A 21 -22.92 35.74 -24.65
N ASN A 22 -23.57 34.59 -24.86
CA ASN A 22 -24.86 34.52 -25.59
C ASN A 22 -26.04 34.07 -24.72
N GLN A 23 -25.91 34.02 -23.39
CA GLN A 23 -26.99 33.56 -22.49
C GLN A 23 -28.30 34.31 -22.71
N GLU A 24 -28.23 35.64 -22.74
CA GLU A 24 -29.39 36.51 -22.94
C GLU A 24 -30.09 36.25 -24.29
N ARG A 25 -29.31 35.98 -25.35
CA ARG A 25 -29.86 35.66 -26.67
C ARG A 25 -30.45 34.25 -26.76
N LEU A 26 -29.87 33.30 -26.03
CA LEU A 26 -30.27 31.89 -26.08
C LEU A 26 -31.46 31.59 -25.18
N PHE A 27 -31.55 32.27 -24.03
CA PHE A 27 -32.51 31.94 -22.98
C PHE A 27 -33.39 33.12 -22.56
N GLY A 28 -33.13 34.33 -23.05
CA GLY A 28 -33.86 35.54 -22.66
C GLY A 28 -33.47 36.11 -21.29
N GLU A 29 -32.62 35.40 -20.54
CA GLU A 29 -32.16 35.77 -19.19
C GLU A 29 -30.67 35.46 -19.02
N VAL A 30 -30.03 36.16 -18.09
CA VAL A 30 -28.61 35.95 -17.72
C VAL A 30 -28.54 35.15 -16.43
N PHE A 31 -28.12 33.90 -16.52
CA PHE A 31 -28.02 33.00 -15.35
C PHE A 31 -26.67 33.11 -14.64
N VAL A 32 -25.59 33.40 -15.39
CA VAL A 32 -24.23 33.43 -14.86
C VAL A 32 -23.62 34.80 -15.11
N VAL A 33 -23.31 35.50 -14.03
CA VAL A 33 -22.64 36.79 -14.06
C VAL A 33 -21.16 36.55 -13.73
N ALA A 34 -20.31 36.76 -14.73
CA ALA A 34 -18.87 36.67 -14.61
C ALA A 34 -18.23 37.96 -15.11
N ASP A 35 -17.28 38.52 -14.36
CA ASP A 35 -16.48 39.66 -14.82
C ASP A 35 -15.49 39.25 -15.93
N GLU A 36 -15.03 40.19 -16.75
CA GLU A 36 -14.10 39.93 -17.86
C GLU A 36 -12.84 39.21 -17.39
N MET A 37 -12.27 39.63 -16.25
CA MET A 37 -11.10 38.98 -15.65
C MET A 37 -11.40 37.53 -15.25
N GLN A 38 -12.58 37.25 -14.68
CA GLN A 38 -12.96 35.90 -14.26
C GLN A 38 -13.16 34.97 -15.46
N ARG A 39 -13.80 35.47 -16.53
CA ARG A 39 -13.96 34.74 -17.79
C ARG A 39 -12.60 34.42 -18.40
N ALA A 40 -11.73 35.42 -18.52
CA ALA A 40 -10.38 35.26 -19.07
C ALA A 40 -9.55 34.25 -18.25
N ALA A 41 -9.58 34.35 -16.92
CA ALA A 41 -8.89 33.44 -16.02
C ALA A 41 -9.39 32.00 -16.18
N LEU A 42 -10.71 31.77 -16.18
CA LEU A 42 -11.29 30.43 -16.31
C LEU A 42 -10.89 29.78 -17.65
N LEU A 43 -11.00 30.52 -18.75
CA LEU A 43 -10.65 30.02 -20.08
C LEU A 43 -9.16 29.70 -20.19
N THR A 44 -8.31 30.60 -19.67
CA THR A 44 -6.85 30.40 -19.67
C THR A 44 -6.48 29.16 -18.85
N LEU A 45 -7.10 28.95 -17.69
CA LEU A 45 -6.86 27.78 -16.84
C LEU A 45 -7.32 26.47 -17.50
N ILE A 46 -8.47 26.47 -18.19
CA ILE A 46 -8.97 25.30 -18.93
C ILE A 46 -8.03 24.94 -20.08
N VAL A 47 -7.60 25.93 -20.86
CA VAL A 47 -6.66 25.72 -21.96
C VAL A 47 -5.31 25.24 -21.42
N ALA A 48 -4.79 25.85 -20.34
CA ALA A 48 -3.57 25.42 -19.69
C ALA A 48 -3.68 23.98 -19.15
N TYR A 49 -4.80 23.61 -18.54
CA TYR A 49 -5.08 22.25 -18.07
C TYR A 49 -5.00 21.23 -19.23
N SER A 50 -5.65 21.54 -20.35
CA SER A 50 -5.62 20.68 -21.53
C SER A 50 -4.26 20.65 -22.22
N ALA A 51 -3.53 21.76 -22.22
CA ALA A 51 -2.15 21.82 -22.71
C ALA A 51 -1.23 20.91 -21.88
N LEU A 52 -1.26 21.02 -20.55
CA LEU A 52 -0.50 20.14 -19.66
C LEU A 52 -0.90 18.67 -19.84
N ALA A 53 -2.19 18.37 -20.01
CA ALA A 53 -2.67 17.01 -20.24
C ALA A 53 -2.24 16.41 -21.60
N SER A 54 -1.90 17.26 -22.58
CA SER A 54 -1.45 16.85 -23.92
C SER A 54 0.02 16.42 -23.96
N VAL A 55 0.81 16.85 -22.97
CA VAL A 55 2.24 16.53 -22.85
C VAL A 55 2.42 15.47 -21.76
N GLU A 56 2.86 14.26 -22.13
CA GLU A 56 2.93 13.12 -21.19
C GLU A 56 3.78 13.40 -19.95
N ARG A 57 4.91 14.10 -20.14
CA ARG A 57 5.81 14.51 -19.04
C ARG A 57 5.16 15.48 -18.07
N LEU A 58 4.23 16.34 -18.54
CA LEU A 58 3.58 17.38 -17.74
C LEU A 58 2.18 16.98 -17.25
N ASN A 59 1.64 15.87 -17.75
CA ASN A 59 0.32 15.37 -17.40
C ASN A 59 0.09 15.20 -15.88
N PRO A 60 1.07 14.84 -15.03
CA PRO A 60 0.89 14.83 -13.58
C PRO A 60 0.61 16.22 -12.99
N PHE A 61 1.21 17.28 -13.55
CA PHE A 61 1.10 18.64 -13.03
C PHE A 61 -0.22 19.33 -13.35
N ARG A 62 -1.04 18.77 -14.26
CA ARG A 62 -2.37 19.32 -14.58
C ARG A 62 -3.28 19.40 -13.34
N LEU A 63 -3.07 18.52 -12.36
CA LEU A 63 -3.84 18.50 -11.12
C LEU A 63 -3.65 19.77 -10.30
N VAL A 64 -2.50 20.45 -10.41
CA VAL A 64 -2.24 21.73 -9.75
C VAL A 64 -3.18 22.83 -10.22
N LEU A 65 -3.70 22.74 -11.45
CA LEU A 65 -4.64 23.72 -12.00
C LEU A 65 -6.09 23.49 -11.52
N VAL A 66 -6.43 22.30 -11.05
CA VAL A 66 -7.80 21.96 -10.61
C VAL A 66 -8.27 22.86 -9.44
N PRO A 67 -7.48 23.10 -8.39
CA PRO A 67 -7.81 24.05 -7.32
C PRO A 67 -8.12 25.46 -7.85
N PHE A 68 -7.32 25.97 -8.79
CA PHE A 68 -7.53 27.30 -9.36
C PHE A 68 -8.82 27.35 -10.19
N ILE A 69 -9.08 26.33 -11.01
CA ILE A 69 -10.33 26.20 -11.77
C ILE A 69 -11.52 26.17 -10.80
N LEU A 70 -11.41 25.39 -9.72
CA LEU A 70 -12.45 25.28 -8.71
C LEU A 70 -12.74 26.63 -8.04
N ILE A 71 -11.71 27.36 -7.62
CA ILE A 71 -11.87 28.67 -6.97
C ILE A 71 -12.45 29.70 -7.93
N VAL A 72 -11.94 29.80 -9.17
CA VAL A 72 -12.49 30.73 -10.16
C VAL A 72 -13.94 30.38 -10.51
N SER A 73 -14.26 29.09 -10.66
CA SER A 73 -15.64 28.66 -10.91
C SER A 73 -16.57 28.93 -9.73
N SER A 74 -16.07 28.78 -8.49
CA SER A 74 -16.82 29.10 -7.28
C SER A 74 -17.03 30.60 -7.16
N ASP A 75 -16.01 31.42 -7.43
CA ASP A 75 -16.12 32.88 -7.47
C ASP A 75 -17.20 33.31 -8.46
N ILE A 76 -17.20 32.78 -9.69
CA ILE A 76 -18.25 33.07 -10.69
C ILE A 76 -19.63 32.65 -10.17
N THR A 77 -19.75 31.46 -9.59
CA THR A 77 -21.03 30.91 -9.11
C THR A 77 -21.61 31.75 -7.97
N PHE A 78 -20.80 32.06 -6.95
CA PHE A 78 -21.27 32.83 -5.79
C PHE A 78 -21.47 34.32 -6.13
N ASN A 79 -20.71 34.90 -7.06
CA ASN A 79 -21.01 36.24 -7.58
C ASN A 79 -22.32 36.27 -8.38
N SER A 80 -22.58 35.20 -9.15
CA SER A 80 -23.87 35.05 -9.85
C SER A 80 -25.01 34.99 -8.84
N LEU A 81 -24.89 34.18 -7.78
CA LEU A 81 -25.90 34.12 -6.70
C LEU A 81 -26.10 35.47 -6.01
N LEU A 82 -25.03 36.24 -5.78
CA LEU A 82 -25.11 37.59 -5.23
C LEU A 82 -25.93 38.51 -6.15
N SER A 83 -25.66 38.51 -7.46
CA SER A 83 -26.39 39.33 -8.42
C SER A 83 -27.87 38.95 -8.56
N HIS A 84 -28.22 37.68 -8.29
CA HIS A 84 -29.59 37.18 -8.29
C HIS A 84 -30.31 37.36 -6.94
N GLY A 85 -29.73 38.11 -6.00
CA GLY A 85 -30.38 38.46 -4.74
C GLY A 85 -30.19 37.46 -3.60
N TYR A 86 -29.17 36.60 -3.67
CA TYR A 86 -28.83 35.66 -2.59
C TYR A 86 -27.49 36.00 -1.90
N PRO A 87 -27.38 37.14 -1.18
CA PRO A 87 -26.12 37.59 -0.58
C PRO A 87 -25.63 36.66 0.53
N GLN A 88 -26.52 35.95 1.23
CA GLN A 88 -26.12 35.06 2.34
C GLN A 88 -25.11 33.99 1.91
N TYR A 89 -25.26 33.42 0.71
CA TYR A 89 -24.35 32.37 0.23
C TYR A 89 -22.97 32.92 -0.13
N PHE A 90 -22.92 34.15 -0.67
CA PHE A 90 -21.67 34.82 -1.00
C PHE A 90 -20.83 35.13 0.24
N VAL A 91 -21.46 35.63 1.31
CA VAL A 91 -20.77 35.96 2.57
C VAL A 91 -20.17 34.71 3.21
N VAL A 92 -20.94 33.61 3.25
CA VAL A 92 -20.46 32.31 3.75
C VAL A 92 -19.28 31.84 2.91
N TYR A 93 -19.41 31.84 1.58
CA TYR A 93 -18.33 31.44 0.67
C TYR A 93 -17.07 32.27 0.86
N GLN A 94 -17.18 33.60 0.93
CA GLN A 94 -16.04 34.49 1.09
C GLN A 94 -15.24 34.19 2.36
N SER A 95 -15.93 33.80 3.44
CA SER A 95 -15.33 33.44 4.71
C SER A 95 -14.59 32.10 4.68
N VAL A 96 -15.04 31.15 3.83
CA VAL A 96 -14.39 29.83 3.69
C VAL A 96 -13.47 29.71 2.48
N ARG A 97 -13.48 30.68 1.56
CA ARG A 97 -12.76 30.64 0.27
C ARG A 97 -11.30 30.28 0.42
N GLY A 98 -10.60 30.88 1.39
CA GLY A 98 -9.19 30.58 1.68
C GLY A 98 -8.98 29.14 2.11
N TYR A 99 -9.85 28.61 2.99
CA TYR A 99 -9.79 27.22 3.43
C TYR A 99 -10.10 26.24 2.30
N ILE A 100 -11.04 26.55 1.41
CA ILE A 100 -11.32 25.74 0.21
C ILE A 100 -10.09 25.71 -0.72
N ALA A 101 -9.45 26.87 -0.92
CA ALA A 101 -8.27 26.99 -1.78
C ALA A 101 -7.08 26.18 -1.22
N ILE A 102 -6.77 26.34 0.06
CA ILE A 102 -5.69 25.60 0.73
C ILE A 102 -6.00 24.10 0.75
N PHE A 103 -7.26 23.72 1.05
CA PHE A 103 -7.68 22.32 1.08
C PHE A 103 -7.53 21.64 -0.28
N SER A 104 -8.14 22.22 -1.32
CA SER A 104 -8.08 21.67 -2.69
C SER A 104 -6.66 21.69 -3.25
N GLY A 105 -5.91 22.77 -3.02
CA GLY A 105 -4.49 22.89 -3.36
C GLY A 105 -3.66 21.78 -2.74
N SER A 106 -3.80 21.59 -1.44
CA SER A 106 -3.07 20.56 -0.70
C SER A 106 -3.40 19.15 -1.19
N LEU A 107 -4.67 18.86 -1.46
CA LEU A 107 -5.05 17.59 -2.08
C LEU A 107 -4.39 17.42 -3.46
N ALA A 108 -4.41 18.43 -4.32
CA ALA A 108 -3.77 18.35 -5.63
C ALA A 108 -2.27 18.08 -5.53
N PHE A 109 -1.56 18.75 -4.61
CA PHE A 109 -0.14 18.52 -4.35
C PHE A 109 0.15 17.10 -3.82
N SER A 110 -0.74 16.54 -2.99
CA SER A 110 -0.56 15.19 -2.45
C SER A 110 -0.52 14.09 -3.51
N TYR A 111 -1.12 14.33 -4.68
CA TYR A 111 -1.19 13.39 -5.81
C TYR A 111 -0.04 13.51 -6.81
N ILE A 112 0.82 14.53 -6.69
CA ILE A 112 1.96 14.70 -7.60
C ILE A 112 3.00 13.61 -7.31
N ARG A 113 3.30 12.80 -8.33
CA ARG A 113 4.30 11.73 -8.22
C ARG A 113 5.66 12.23 -8.68
N PHE A 114 6.67 12.06 -7.84
CA PHE A 114 8.06 12.35 -8.15
C PHE A 114 8.81 11.02 -8.25
N THR A 115 9.01 10.53 -9.48
CA THR A 115 9.66 9.22 -9.74
C THR A 115 11.09 9.15 -9.26
N ASP A 116 11.79 10.30 -9.25
CA ASP A 116 13.24 10.31 -9.11
C ASP A 116 13.69 10.37 -7.63
N LYS A 117 12.76 10.67 -6.71
CA LYS A 117 13.05 10.92 -5.29
C LYS A 117 11.88 10.51 -4.37
N PRO A 118 11.77 9.23 -3.99
CA PRO A 118 10.62 8.70 -3.23
C PRO A 118 10.46 9.35 -1.85
N LEU A 119 11.56 9.67 -1.15
CA LEU A 119 11.52 10.35 0.16
C LEU A 119 10.85 11.72 0.07
N TYR A 120 11.18 12.51 -0.95
CA TYR A 120 10.58 13.83 -1.15
C TYR A 120 9.10 13.72 -1.49
N GLN A 121 8.71 12.71 -2.27
CA GLN A 121 7.30 12.46 -2.55
C GLN A 121 6.53 12.17 -1.26
N SER A 122 7.01 11.25 -0.42
CA SER A 122 6.32 10.91 0.83
C SER A 122 6.25 12.09 1.81
N LEU A 123 7.30 12.92 1.87
CA LEU A 123 7.29 14.16 2.68
C LEU A 123 6.30 15.20 2.14
N ILE A 124 6.28 15.46 0.83
CA ILE A 124 5.35 16.41 0.20
C ILE A 124 3.91 15.90 0.36
N SER A 125 3.65 14.62 0.11
CA SER A 125 2.33 14.03 0.31
C SER A 125 1.89 14.09 1.78
N ALA A 126 2.76 13.78 2.73
CA ALA A 126 2.43 13.85 4.15
C ALA A 126 2.14 15.29 4.63
N THR A 127 3.00 16.25 4.26
CA THR A 127 2.82 17.65 4.62
C THR A 127 1.58 18.26 3.98
N SER A 128 1.34 17.99 2.70
CA SER A 128 0.12 18.43 2.02
C SER A 128 -1.13 17.81 2.63
N LEU A 129 -1.14 16.52 2.96
CA LEU A 129 -2.28 15.91 3.67
C LEU A 129 -2.48 16.52 5.06
N GLY A 130 -1.40 16.81 5.80
CA GLY A 130 -1.48 17.50 7.09
C GLY A 130 -2.11 18.90 6.97
N ILE A 131 -1.68 19.69 5.99
CA ILE A 131 -2.25 21.02 5.69
C ILE A 131 -3.71 20.90 5.25
N ALA A 132 -4.05 19.88 4.44
CA ALA A 132 -5.44 19.60 4.07
C ALA A 132 -6.31 19.31 5.31
N GLY A 133 -5.78 18.54 6.27
CA GLY A 133 -6.47 18.27 7.54
C GLY A 133 -6.71 19.51 8.40
N LEU A 134 -5.71 20.39 8.52
CA LEU A 134 -5.88 21.67 9.23
C LEU A 134 -6.90 22.56 8.52
N SER A 135 -6.81 22.67 7.19
CA SER A 135 -7.75 23.46 6.40
C SER A 135 -9.17 22.92 6.48
N SER A 136 -9.35 21.59 6.46
CA SER A 136 -10.67 20.96 6.60
C SER A 136 -11.25 21.16 8.00
N TYR A 137 -10.41 21.15 9.04
CA TYR A 137 -10.84 21.45 10.40
C TYR A 137 -11.47 22.85 10.49
N TYR A 138 -10.79 23.88 9.98
CA TYR A 138 -11.32 25.25 9.99
C TYR A 138 -12.56 25.38 9.10
N LEU A 139 -12.55 24.76 7.92
CA LEU A 139 -13.68 24.72 7.01
C LEU A 139 -14.94 24.17 7.68
N PHE A 140 -14.86 22.95 8.24
CA PHE A 140 -16.02 22.29 8.83
C PHE A 140 -16.42 22.89 10.18
N SER A 141 -15.48 23.49 10.93
CA SER A 141 -15.81 24.24 12.15
C SER A 141 -16.67 25.46 11.82
N TYR A 142 -16.24 26.26 10.83
CA TYR A 142 -17.01 27.43 10.40
C TYR A 142 -18.38 27.04 9.84
N LEU A 143 -18.44 26.03 8.97
CA LEU A 143 -19.72 25.56 8.41
C LEU A 143 -20.66 25.02 9.49
N SER A 144 -20.14 24.31 10.49
CA SER A 144 -20.92 23.81 11.63
C SER A 144 -21.52 24.95 12.45
N GLU A 145 -20.74 26.00 12.72
CA GLU A 145 -21.19 27.18 13.44
C GLU A 145 -22.27 27.96 12.67
N VAL A 146 -22.07 28.17 11.37
CA VAL A 146 -23.01 28.92 10.52
C VAL A 146 -24.33 28.18 10.31
N PHE A 147 -24.28 26.87 10.07
CA PHE A 147 -25.47 26.08 9.74
C PHE A 147 -26.10 25.36 10.93
N GLY A 148 -25.50 25.44 12.12
CA GLY A 148 -25.98 24.73 13.32
C GLY A 148 -25.95 23.20 13.17
N LEU A 149 -25.09 22.68 12.30
CA LEU A 149 -24.97 21.25 12.02
C LEU A 149 -23.88 20.61 12.89
N PRO A 150 -23.97 19.31 13.22
CA PRO A 150 -22.89 18.60 13.92
C PRO A 150 -21.54 18.73 13.18
N SER A 151 -20.49 19.08 13.92
CA SER A 151 -19.19 19.37 13.32
C SER A 151 -18.45 18.13 12.83
N LEU A 152 -18.04 18.15 11.56
CA LEU A 152 -17.11 17.18 10.96
C LEU A 152 -15.64 17.59 11.11
N ALA A 153 -15.34 18.66 11.85
CA ALA A 153 -14.00 19.22 11.92
C ALA A 153 -12.98 18.21 12.48
N LEU A 154 -13.23 17.65 13.66
CA LEU A 154 -12.36 16.66 14.29
C LEU A 154 -12.24 15.35 13.46
N PRO A 155 -13.36 14.75 12.99
CA PRO A 155 -13.29 13.61 12.07
C PRO A 155 -12.44 13.87 10.82
N SER A 156 -12.61 15.03 10.18
CA SER A 156 -11.86 15.38 8.98
C SER A 156 -10.35 15.53 9.27
N LEU A 157 -10.00 16.18 10.37
CA LEU A 157 -8.60 16.35 10.79
C LEU A 157 -7.95 15.00 11.06
N ALA A 158 -8.63 14.13 11.83
CA ALA A 158 -8.14 12.79 12.16
C ALA A 158 -7.94 11.94 10.90
N LEU A 159 -8.88 12.02 9.94
CA LEU A 159 -8.75 11.34 8.64
C LEU A 159 -7.46 11.75 7.93
N PHE A 160 -7.24 13.04 7.77
CA PHE A 160 -6.07 13.56 7.06
C PHE A 160 -4.76 13.33 7.82
N LEU A 161 -4.78 13.32 9.14
CA LEU A 161 -3.61 12.95 9.95
C LEU A 161 -3.26 11.46 9.78
N ILE A 162 -4.24 10.56 9.80
CA ILE A 162 -4.01 9.13 9.52
C ILE A 162 -3.40 8.96 8.13
N LEU A 163 -3.95 9.67 7.12
CA LEU A 163 -3.41 9.64 5.77
C LEU A 163 -1.99 10.25 5.68
N ALA A 164 -1.72 11.33 6.39
CA ALA A 164 -0.41 11.98 6.42
C ALA A 164 0.65 11.08 7.07
N VAL A 165 0.34 10.49 8.22
CA VAL A 165 1.25 9.57 8.95
C VAL A 165 1.50 8.31 8.13
N THR A 166 0.47 7.76 7.48
CA THR A 166 0.63 6.58 6.63
C THR A 166 1.34 6.88 5.31
N ALA A 167 1.22 8.10 4.78
CA ALA A 167 2.03 8.54 3.65
C ALA A 167 3.50 8.69 4.06
N LEU A 168 3.77 9.28 5.23
CA LEU A 168 5.13 9.47 5.74
C LEU A 168 5.81 8.12 6.05
N SER A 169 5.08 7.15 6.59
CA SER A 169 5.63 5.83 6.90
C SER A 169 6.06 5.01 5.68
N THR A 170 5.64 5.39 4.46
CA THR A 170 6.19 4.79 3.23
C THR A 170 7.62 5.21 2.93
N ALA A 171 8.09 6.32 3.51
CA ALA A 171 9.43 6.86 3.29
C ALA A 171 10.51 6.10 4.08
N PHE A 172 10.12 5.45 5.19
CA PHE A 172 11.04 4.88 6.15
C PHE A 172 10.95 3.35 6.16
N GLU A 173 12.10 2.72 6.28
CA GLU A 173 12.23 1.28 6.50
C GLU A 173 12.28 1.02 8.02
N GLY A 174 11.56 0.01 8.49
CA GLY A 174 11.47 -0.34 9.89
C GLY A 174 10.12 -1.00 10.24
N GLU A 175 10.15 -1.89 11.22
CA GLU A 175 8.99 -2.67 11.69
C GLU A 175 7.84 -1.76 12.14
N VAL A 176 8.15 -0.68 12.87
CA VAL A 176 7.16 0.31 13.32
C VAL A 176 6.46 0.99 12.14
N PHE A 177 7.21 1.35 11.09
CA PHE A 177 6.63 2.01 9.91
C PHE A 177 5.86 1.04 9.02
N GLN A 178 6.23 -0.25 9.00
CA GLN A 178 5.43 -1.30 8.37
C GLN A 178 4.12 -1.52 9.12
N TRP A 179 4.16 -1.56 10.46
CA TRP A 179 2.98 -1.68 11.31
C TRP A 179 1.99 -0.52 11.14
N ILE A 180 2.48 0.73 11.10
CA ILE A 180 1.63 1.90 10.82
C ILE A 180 0.89 1.74 9.48
N ARG A 181 1.56 1.17 8.46
CA ARG A 181 0.96 0.92 7.15
C ARG A 181 -0.09 -0.18 7.20
N SER A 182 0.14 -1.27 7.94
CA SER A 182 -0.83 -2.37 8.06
C SER A 182 -2.08 -1.97 8.84
N GLU A 183 -1.95 -1.09 9.83
CA GLU A 183 -3.09 -0.64 10.65
C GLU A 183 -3.94 0.45 9.99
N ARG A 184 -3.54 1.01 8.83
CA ARG A 184 -4.28 2.08 8.15
C ARG A 184 -5.77 1.79 8.00
N THR A 185 -6.12 0.62 7.47
CA THR A 185 -7.52 0.24 7.24
C THR A 185 -8.30 0.14 8.55
N PHE A 186 -7.66 -0.35 9.61
CA PHE A 186 -8.27 -0.43 10.93
C PHE A 186 -8.50 0.96 11.53
N LEU A 187 -7.51 1.86 11.49
CA LEU A 187 -7.64 3.24 11.98
C LEU A 187 -8.76 3.99 11.23
N MET A 188 -8.86 3.80 9.92
CA MET A 188 -9.93 4.36 9.10
C MET A 188 -11.31 3.82 9.49
N LEU A 189 -11.41 2.53 9.79
CA LEU A 189 -12.65 1.89 10.23
C LEU A 189 -13.08 2.38 11.62
N VAL A 190 -12.14 2.49 12.56
CA VAL A 190 -12.40 3.06 13.89
C VAL A 190 -12.86 4.51 13.77
N LEU A 191 -12.20 5.32 12.93
CA LEU A 191 -12.60 6.69 12.69
C LEU A 191 -14.01 6.77 12.09
N PHE A 192 -14.35 5.90 11.15
CA PHE A 192 -15.69 5.84 10.57
C PHE A 192 -16.74 5.49 11.63
N ILE A 193 -16.48 4.49 12.47
CA ILE A 193 -17.36 4.09 13.57
C ILE A 193 -17.55 5.25 14.55
N LEU A 194 -16.45 5.91 14.97
CA LEU A 194 -16.51 7.06 15.86
C LEU A 194 -17.30 8.22 15.25
N THR A 195 -17.06 8.52 13.97
CA THR A 195 -17.77 9.59 13.26
C THR A 195 -19.27 9.29 13.19
N PHE A 196 -19.64 8.08 12.77
CA PHE A 196 -21.04 7.65 12.72
C PHE A 196 -21.69 7.68 14.11
N TYR A 197 -20.98 7.19 15.12
CA TYR A 197 -21.43 7.22 16.51
C TYR A 197 -21.69 8.67 16.96
N THR A 198 -20.74 9.59 16.75
CA THR A 198 -20.88 10.99 17.17
C THR A 198 -22.01 11.74 16.47
N LEU A 199 -22.30 11.41 15.21
CA LEU A 199 -23.27 12.15 14.39
C LEU A 199 -24.68 11.57 14.48
N ALA A 200 -24.82 10.25 14.52
CA ALA A 200 -26.11 9.58 14.43
C ALA A 200 -26.60 9.04 15.78
N ILE A 201 -25.69 8.46 16.57
CA ILE A 201 -26.05 7.71 17.79
C ILE A 201 -25.99 8.61 19.03
N LYS A 202 -24.92 9.38 19.21
CA LYS A 202 -24.70 10.24 20.39
C LYS A 202 -25.83 11.26 20.61
N PRO A 203 -26.37 11.94 19.58
CA PRO A 203 -27.49 12.87 19.79
C PRO A 203 -28.76 12.19 20.33
N GLN A 204 -28.99 10.91 20.01
CA GLN A 204 -30.13 10.14 20.51
C GLN A 204 -29.93 9.66 21.96
N LEU A 205 -28.68 9.64 22.43
CA LEU A 205 -28.30 9.25 23.79
C LEU A 205 -28.10 10.47 24.71
N SER A 206 -28.48 11.66 24.29
CA SER A 206 -28.31 12.90 25.08
C SER A 206 -28.97 12.83 26.46
N GLU A 207 -30.06 12.07 26.60
CA GLU A 207 -30.77 11.86 27.86
C GLU A 207 -30.05 10.86 28.81
N ARG A 208 -29.04 10.15 28.32
CA ARG A 208 -28.32 9.09 29.07
C ARG A 208 -26.80 9.25 28.91
N PRO A 209 -26.20 10.33 29.47
CA PRO A 209 -24.79 10.63 29.29
C PRO A 209 -23.86 9.49 29.74
N GLY A 210 -24.21 8.78 30.83
CA GLY A 210 -23.40 7.66 31.31
C GLY A 210 -23.30 6.48 30.33
N ILE A 211 -24.33 6.23 29.52
CA ILE A 211 -24.28 5.19 28.48
C ILE A 211 -23.43 5.68 27.30
N ALA A 212 -23.53 6.96 26.94
CA ALA A 212 -22.73 7.56 25.88
C ALA A 212 -21.23 7.47 26.23
N ASP A 213 -20.85 7.91 27.42
CA ASP A 213 -19.46 7.86 27.90
C ASP A 213 -18.94 6.42 27.96
N PHE A 214 -19.75 5.47 28.44
CA PHE A 214 -19.37 4.06 28.47
C PHE A 214 -19.06 3.52 27.07
N ILE A 215 -19.87 3.86 26.06
CA ILE A 215 -19.64 3.43 24.67
C ILE A 215 -18.36 4.07 24.11
N GLU A 216 -18.16 5.38 24.31
CA GLU A 216 -16.96 6.09 23.86
C GLU A 216 -15.69 5.47 24.44
N TRP A 217 -15.65 5.28 25.75
CA TRP A 217 -14.50 4.67 26.43
C TRP A 217 -14.32 3.20 26.06
N SER A 218 -15.40 2.47 25.78
CA SER A 218 -15.30 1.09 25.28
C SER A 218 -14.64 1.05 23.89
N ILE A 219 -15.02 1.95 22.98
CA ILE A 219 -14.40 2.04 21.65
C ILE A 219 -12.91 2.40 21.79
N VAL A 220 -12.58 3.38 22.64
CA VAL A 220 -11.19 3.78 22.90
C VAL A 220 -10.39 2.63 23.50
N ALA A 221 -10.93 1.93 24.51
CA ALA A 221 -10.26 0.81 25.16
C ALA A 221 -10.02 -0.36 24.20
N LEU A 222 -11.03 -0.76 23.40
CA LEU A 222 -10.88 -1.83 22.41
C LEU A 222 -9.85 -1.48 21.34
N THR A 223 -9.88 -0.23 20.87
CA THR A 223 -8.91 0.30 19.91
C THR A 223 -7.50 0.25 20.50
N PHE A 224 -7.32 0.72 21.73
CA PHE A 224 -6.04 0.73 22.43
C PHE A 224 -5.51 -0.68 22.68
N ILE A 225 -6.35 -1.62 23.14
CA ILE A 225 -5.97 -3.02 23.36
C ILE A 225 -5.47 -3.65 22.07
N LYS A 226 -6.21 -3.46 20.95
CA LYS A 226 -5.81 -4.01 19.65
C LYS A 226 -4.49 -3.40 19.18
N ILE A 227 -4.38 -2.07 19.17
CA ILE A 227 -3.17 -1.34 18.77
C ILE A 227 -1.97 -1.78 19.59
N SER A 228 -2.11 -1.87 20.92
CA SER A 228 -1.03 -2.28 21.83
C SER A 228 -0.59 -3.72 21.59
N ARG A 229 -1.54 -4.65 21.41
CA ARG A 229 -1.24 -6.06 21.12
C ARG A 229 -0.52 -6.21 19.79
N ASP A 230 -1.01 -5.55 18.75
CA ASP A 230 -0.47 -5.70 17.40
C ASP A 230 0.88 -4.97 17.26
N PHE A 231 1.06 -3.83 17.94
CA PHE A 231 2.35 -3.16 18.08
C PHE A 231 3.39 -4.06 18.77
N ARG A 232 3.05 -4.67 19.91
CA ARG A 232 3.95 -5.60 20.62
C ARG A 232 4.39 -6.76 19.73
N ARG A 233 3.45 -7.38 19.01
CA ARG A 233 3.76 -8.47 18.06
C ARG A 233 4.65 -8.03 16.90
N SER A 234 4.53 -6.77 16.46
CA SER A 234 5.35 -6.24 15.38
C SER A 234 6.76 -5.83 15.79
N VAL A 235 6.99 -5.62 17.09
CA VAL A 235 8.27 -5.19 17.67
C VAL A 235 8.97 -6.32 18.44
N GLU A 236 8.27 -7.43 18.71
CA GLU A 236 8.89 -8.67 19.20
C GLU A 236 9.83 -9.22 18.12
N VAL A 237 11.10 -8.80 18.22
CA VAL A 237 12.23 -9.44 17.55
C VAL A 237 12.16 -10.93 17.88
N ASP A 238 11.93 -11.76 16.87
CA ASP A 238 11.96 -13.20 17.04
C ASP A 238 13.37 -13.54 17.56
N GLU A 239 13.49 -13.90 18.85
CA GLU A 239 14.77 -14.18 19.50
C GLU A 239 15.56 -15.25 18.74
N ARG A 240 14.89 -16.06 17.91
CA ARG A 240 15.48 -17.01 16.97
C ARG A 240 16.36 -16.37 15.89
N GLU A 241 16.01 -15.18 15.38
CA GLU A 241 16.86 -14.41 14.45
C GLU A 241 18.04 -13.76 15.18
N PHE A 242 17.84 -13.29 16.41
CA PHE A 242 18.92 -12.71 17.20
C PHE A 242 19.95 -13.78 17.64
N ILE A 243 19.50 -14.98 18.01
CA ILE A 243 20.37 -16.13 18.31
C ILE A 243 21.15 -16.55 17.05
N ALA A 244 20.55 -16.51 15.86
CA ALA A 244 21.25 -16.82 14.61
C ALA A 244 22.45 -15.88 14.32
N SER A 245 22.43 -14.65 14.85
CA SER A 245 23.53 -13.69 14.72
C SER A 245 24.70 -13.92 15.70
N HIS A 246 24.45 -14.63 16.81
CA HIS A 246 25.42 -14.89 17.88
C HIS A 246 25.93 -16.33 17.93
N VAL A 247 25.36 -17.24 17.14
CA VAL A 247 25.96 -18.57 16.95
C VAL A 247 27.16 -18.41 16.00
N PRO A 248 28.38 -18.85 16.38
CA PRO A 248 29.53 -18.82 15.49
C PRO A 248 29.15 -19.48 14.15
N LYS A 249 29.36 -18.75 13.05
CA LYS A 249 28.86 -19.08 11.69
C LYS A 249 29.15 -20.53 11.26
N GLU A 250 30.20 -21.14 11.79
CA GLU A 250 30.56 -22.54 11.55
C GLU A 250 29.56 -23.57 12.11
N ARG A 251 28.90 -23.30 13.26
CA ARG A 251 27.90 -24.21 13.84
C ARG A 251 26.59 -24.19 13.05
N VAL A 252 26.10 -23.00 12.67
CA VAL A 252 24.86 -22.86 11.87
C VAL A 252 25.00 -23.48 10.48
N PHE A 253 26.18 -23.36 9.85
CA PHE A 253 26.45 -23.97 8.56
C PHE A 253 26.45 -25.50 8.62
N ARG A 254 27.05 -26.08 9.67
CA ARG A 254 27.02 -27.53 9.90
C ARG A 254 25.61 -28.05 10.12
N ASP A 255 24.83 -27.42 10.98
CA ASP A 255 23.46 -27.86 11.27
C ASP A 255 22.52 -27.76 10.06
N ARG A 256 22.67 -26.71 9.23
CA ARG A 256 21.96 -26.60 7.95
C ARG A 256 22.39 -27.63 6.92
N LEU A 257 23.69 -27.93 6.83
CA LEU A 257 24.18 -28.99 5.95
C LEU A 257 23.66 -30.37 6.36
N TYR A 258 23.61 -30.67 7.66
CA TYR A 258 23.07 -31.93 8.16
C TYR A 258 21.57 -32.07 7.85
N SER A 259 20.79 -30.98 8.00
CA SER A 259 19.37 -31.01 7.67
C SER A 259 19.12 -31.11 6.15
N GLU A 260 19.93 -30.46 5.31
CA GLU A 260 19.87 -30.60 3.85
C GLU A 260 20.21 -32.03 3.40
N LEU A 261 21.20 -32.67 4.03
CA LEU A 261 21.56 -34.07 3.77
C LEU A 261 20.44 -35.02 4.19
N GLU A 262 19.89 -34.87 5.39
CA GLU A 262 18.80 -35.71 5.89
C GLU A 262 17.53 -35.58 5.03
N PHE A 263 17.22 -34.36 4.59
CA PHE A 263 16.13 -34.11 3.65
C PHE A 263 16.38 -34.77 2.29
N GLY A 264 17.61 -34.65 1.77
CA GLY A 264 18.01 -35.27 0.51
C GLY A 264 17.91 -36.80 0.55
N GLU A 265 18.36 -37.42 1.65
CA GLU A 265 18.26 -38.87 1.87
C GLU A 265 16.80 -39.34 1.89
N LYS A 266 15.94 -38.65 2.65
CA LYS A 266 14.50 -38.96 2.69
C LYS A 266 13.85 -38.81 1.31
N ALA A 267 14.11 -37.72 0.60
CA ALA A 267 13.56 -37.48 -0.73
C ALA A 267 13.98 -38.53 -1.76
N PHE A 268 15.22 -39.04 -1.66
CA PHE A 268 15.69 -40.12 -2.52
C PHE A 268 15.05 -41.46 -2.13
N VAL A 269 15.09 -41.85 -0.85
CA VAL A 269 14.57 -43.14 -0.36
C VAL A 269 13.06 -43.27 -0.56
N GLU A 270 12.30 -42.20 -0.36
CA GLU A 270 10.85 -42.22 -0.49
C GLU A 270 10.42 -41.97 -1.94
N GLY A 271 10.88 -40.86 -2.54
CA GLY A 271 10.38 -40.37 -3.84
C GLY A 271 11.26 -40.67 -5.06
N GLY A 272 12.47 -41.20 -4.88
CA GLY A 272 13.38 -41.54 -5.98
C GLY A 272 14.10 -40.32 -6.57
N SER A 273 13.92 -39.14 -5.96
CA SER A 273 14.51 -37.89 -6.44
C SER A 273 15.99 -37.82 -6.06
N LYS A 274 16.86 -37.86 -7.07
CA LYS A 274 18.32 -37.78 -6.90
C LYS A 274 18.83 -36.36 -6.64
N VAL A 275 18.09 -35.37 -7.13
CA VAL A 275 18.54 -33.97 -7.22
C VAL A 275 18.84 -33.35 -5.85
N PRO A 276 17.95 -33.45 -4.83
CA PRO A 276 18.20 -32.84 -3.53
C PRO A 276 19.44 -33.40 -2.83
N LEU A 277 19.61 -34.73 -2.87
CA LEU A 277 20.76 -35.41 -2.27
C LEU A 277 22.07 -35.10 -3.00
N THR A 278 22.04 -35.02 -4.33
CA THR A 278 23.24 -34.67 -5.14
C THR A 278 23.73 -33.27 -4.79
N ILE A 279 22.81 -32.30 -4.70
CA ILE A 279 23.16 -30.91 -4.35
C ILE A 279 23.73 -30.82 -2.93
N ALA A 280 23.11 -31.50 -1.97
CA ALA A 280 23.57 -31.52 -0.59
C ALA A 280 24.98 -32.14 -0.47
N LEU A 281 25.25 -33.24 -1.18
CA LEU A 281 26.56 -33.90 -1.20
C LEU A 281 27.65 -33.05 -1.87
N VAL A 282 27.34 -32.39 -3.00
CA VAL A 282 28.29 -31.49 -3.68
C VAL A 282 28.66 -30.31 -2.79
N ARG A 283 27.69 -29.75 -2.04
CA ARG A 283 27.97 -28.68 -1.07
C ARG A 283 28.81 -29.17 0.11
N ALA A 284 28.45 -30.31 0.68
CA ALA A 284 29.14 -30.90 1.83
C ALA A 284 30.58 -31.34 1.52
N LEU A 285 30.84 -31.80 0.29
CA LEU A 285 32.13 -32.31 -0.17
C LEU A 285 32.84 -31.36 -1.14
N SER A 286 32.53 -30.07 -1.08
CA SER A 286 33.10 -29.04 -1.97
C SER A 286 34.63 -28.92 -1.90
N ASN A 287 35.24 -29.31 -0.79
CA ASN A 287 36.69 -29.30 -0.57
C ASN A 287 37.39 -30.59 -1.01
N VAL A 288 36.65 -31.59 -1.51
CA VAL A 288 37.20 -32.87 -1.99
C VAL A 288 37.59 -32.74 -3.46
N GLU A 289 38.71 -33.38 -3.85
CA GLU A 289 39.16 -33.41 -5.24
C GLU A 289 38.06 -33.95 -6.17
N ALA A 290 37.86 -33.28 -7.31
CA ALA A 290 36.86 -33.62 -8.32
C ALA A 290 36.76 -35.13 -8.70
N PRO A 291 37.87 -35.88 -8.90
CA PRO A 291 37.78 -37.31 -9.20
C PRO A 291 37.19 -38.15 -8.04
N LYS A 292 37.46 -37.77 -6.79
CA LYS A 292 36.91 -38.44 -5.61
C LYS A 292 35.44 -38.08 -5.38
N LEU A 293 35.07 -36.82 -5.60
CA LEU A 293 33.68 -36.38 -5.57
C LEU A 293 32.84 -37.15 -6.61
N ALA A 294 33.36 -37.32 -7.82
CA ALA A 294 32.71 -38.11 -8.85
C ALA A 294 32.54 -39.58 -8.44
N ALA A 295 33.53 -40.18 -7.75
CA ALA A 295 33.44 -41.55 -7.25
C ALA A 295 32.32 -41.71 -6.20
N ILE A 296 32.16 -40.75 -5.29
CA ILE A 296 31.13 -40.76 -4.25
C ILE A 296 29.72 -40.55 -4.83
N LEU A 297 29.61 -39.74 -5.88
CA LEU A 297 28.33 -39.46 -6.54
C LEU A 297 27.93 -40.52 -7.58
N ALA A 298 28.89 -41.30 -8.10
CA ALA A 298 28.65 -42.29 -9.13
C ALA A 298 27.55 -43.31 -8.76
N PRO A 299 27.48 -43.87 -7.54
CA PRO A 299 26.39 -44.76 -7.13
C PRO A 299 25.01 -44.10 -7.18
N LEU A 300 24.90 -42.80 -6.91
CA LEU A 300 23.64 -42.06 -6.94
C LEU A 300 23.20 -41.74 -8.38
N ILE A 301 24.15 -41.29 -9.19
CA ILE A 301 23.89 -40.87 -10.58
C ILE A 301 23.52 -42.09 -11.44
N SER A 302 24.28 -43.18 -11.33
CA SER A 302 24.08 -44.41 -12.11
C SER A 302 22.89 -45.26 -11.65
N TYR A 303 22.28 -44.96 -10.51
CA TYR A 303 21.16 -45.73 -9.98
C TYR A 303 19.90 -45.55 -10.82
N GLU A 304 19.30 -46.63 -11.32
CA GLU A 304 17.98 -46.59 -11.95
C GLU A 304 17.00 -47.53 -11.25
N ASP A 305 15.81 -47.02 -10.97
CA ASP A 305 14.70 -47.80 -10.41
C ASP A 305 14.17 -48.80 -11.43
N GLU A 306 13.69 -49.94 -10.93
CA GLU A 306 12.97 -50.91 -11.74
C GLU A 306 11.67 -50.27 -12.24
N LYS A 307 11.47 -50.24 -13.57
CA LYS A 307 10.30 -49.61 -14.19
C LYS A 307 9.03 -50.39 -13.84
N LEU A 308 8.00 -49.67 -13.42
CA LEU A 308 6.69 -50.26 -13.18
C LEU A 308 6.04 -50.65 -14.52
N PRO A 309 5.51 -51.88 -14.68
CA PRO A 309 4.74 -52.25 -15.85
C PRO A 309 3.49 -51.38 -15.97
N ALA A 310 3.18 -50.91 -17.18
CA ALA A 310 2.02 -50.06 -17.45
C ALA A 310 0.71 -50.72 -16.97
N LEU A 311 0.61 -52.04 -17.11
CA LEU A 311 -0.48 -52.88 -16.62
C LEU A 311 0.10 -53.79 -15.53
N SER A 312 -0.11 -53.42 -14.27
CA SER A 312 0.34 -54.16 -13.10
C SER A 312 -0.72 -54.10 -12.01
N PHE A 313 -0.93 -55.20 -11.30
CA PHE A 313 -1.88 -55.22 -10.20
C PHE A 313 -1.36 -54.40 -9.01
N PRO A 314 -2.22 -53.83 -8.16
CA PRO A 314 -1.79 -53.00 -7.02
C PRO A 314 -0.81 -53.69 -6.06
N TRP A 315 -0.88 -55.02 -5.93
CA TRP A 315 0.05 -55.80 -5.09
C TRP A 315 1.43 -55.95 -5.74
N GLU A 316 1.53 -56.10 -7.06
CA GLU A 316 2.80 -56.12 -7.80
C GLU A 316 3.51 -54.77 -7.73
N ARG A 317 2.75 -53.68 -7.86
CA ARG A 317 3.28 -52.31 -7.71
C ARG A 317 3.91 -52.10 -6.34
N ARG A 318 3.23 -52.52 -5.26
CA ARG A 318 3.76 -52.45 -3.90
C ARG A 318 5.04 -53.27 -3.72
N ILE A 319 5.12 -54.46 -4.34
CA ILE A 319 6.33 -55.29 -4.27
C ILE A 319 7.50 -54.59 -4.97
N ILE A 320 7.31 -54.06 -6.18
CA ILE A 320 8.35 -53.37 -6.95
C ILE A 320 8.79 -52.09 -6.22
N GLU A 321 7.85 -51.29 -5.72
CA GLU A 321 8.17 -50.08 -4.91
C GLU A 321 8.96 -50.42 -3.65
N SER A 322 8.60 -51.50 -2.94
CA SER A 322 9.33 -51.95 -1.76
C SER A 322 10.76 -52.41 -2.08
N ARG A 323 10.96 -53.07 -3.24
CA ARG A 323 12.30 -53.47 -3.72
C ARG A 323 13.13 -52.26 -4.13
N ASN A 324 12.54 -51.32 -4.87
CA ASN A 324 13.18 -50.07 -5.26
C ASN A 324 13.57 -49.24 -4.03
N ARG A 325 12.70 -49.14 -3.02
CA ARG A 325 13.03 -48.46 -1.77
C ARG A 325 14.23 -49.10 -1.06
N ARG A 326 14.25 -50.43 -0.90
CA ARG A 326 15.38 -51.15 -0.29
C ARG A 326 16.68 -50.98 -1.07
N ARG A 327 16.60 -50.90 -2.40
CA ARG A 327 17.77 -50.64 -3.26
C ARG A 327 18.27 -49.20 -3.09
N ARG A 328 17.38 -48.22 -2.97
CA ARG A 328 17.72 -46.81 -2.68
C ARG A 328 18.37 -46.66 -1.31
N GLU A 329 17.86 -47.34 -0.27
CA GLU A 329 18.46 -47.37 1.07
C GLU A 329 19.90 -47.90 1.02
N LYS A 330 20.17 -49.00 0.28
CA LYS A 330 21.52 -49.54 0.10
C LYS A 330 22.49 -48.56 -0.59
N VAL A 331 21.99 -47.77 -1.55
CA VAL A 331 22.79 -46.74 -2.23
C VAL A 331 23.16 -45.62 -1.25
N VAL A 332 22.20 -45.17 -0.43
CA VAL A 332 22.45 -44.15 0.61
C VAL A 332 23.45 -44.68 1.66
N GLU A 333 23.30 -45.93 2.12
CA GLU A 333 24.26 -46.53 3.06
C GLU A 333 25.68 -46.59 2.50
N ARG A 334 25.83 -46.91 1.21
CA ARG A 334 27.14 -46.94 0.54
C ARG A 334 27.75 -45.54 0.47
N ILE A 335 26.97 -44.54 0.07
CA ILE A 335 27.40 -43.14 0.03
C ILE A 335 27.81 -42.68 1.44
N ARG A 336 26.99 -42.98 2.46
CA ARG A 336 27.28 -42.63 3.86
C ARG A 336 28.59 -43.24 4.34
N ALA A 337 28.87 -44.49 3.98
CA ALA A 337 30.12 -45.16 4.32
C ALA A 337 31.33 -44.53 3.62
N GLU A 338 31.18 -44.11 2.36
CA GLU A 338 32.24 -43.43 1.60
C GLU A 338 32.49 -42.00 2.13
N VAL A 339 31.44 -41.24 2.45
CA VAL A 339 31.54 -39.93 3.10
C VAL A 339 32.20 -40.03 4.48
N MET A 340 31.84 -41.03 5.30
CA MET A 340 32.47 -41.21 6.63
C MET A 340 33.95 -41.59 6.55
N ARG A 341 34.41 -42.25 5.48
CA ARG A 341 35.85 -42.53 5.27
C ARG A 341 36.61 -41.24 5.00
N GLU A 342 36.13 -40.42 4.08
CA GLU A 342 36.77 -39.14 3.72
C GLU A 342 36.76 -38.14 4.90
N VAL A 343 35.70 -38.11 5.71
CA VAL A 343 35.64 -37.25 6.90
C VAL A 343 36.60 -37.71 8.02
N LYS A 344 36.95 -39.00 8.09
CA LYS A 344 37.93 -39.53 9.05
C LYS A 344 39.37 -39.20 8.64
N ASP A 345 39.68 -39.20 7.35
CA ASP A 345 41.02 -38.88 6.84
C ASP A 345 41.34 -37.37 6.92
N PHE A 346 40.34 -36.52 7.17
CA PHE A 346 40.50 -35.08 7.41
C PHE A 346 40.91 -34.70 8.85
N ASN A 347 40.81 -35.64 9.80
CA ASN A 347 41.15 -35.44 11.22
C ASN A 347 42.47 -36.13 11.62
N ARG A 348 43.26 -36.58 10.65
CA ARG A 348 44.68 -36.95 10.80
C ARG A 348 45.52 -35.90 10.10
#